data_AF-A0A2U9CAP7-F1
#
_entry.id   AF-A0A2U9CAP7-F1
#
_cell.length_a   1.000
_cell.length_b   1.000
_cell.length_c   1.000
_cell.angle_alpha   90.00
_cell.angle_beta   90.00
_cell.angle_gamma   90.00
#
_symmetry.space_group_name_H-M   'P 1'
#
loop_
_entity.id
_entity.type
_entity.pdbx_description
1 polymer ?
#
loop_
_entity_poly.entity_id
_entity_poly.type
_entity_poly.pdbx_seq_one_letter_code
_entity_poly.pdbx_strand_id
1 'polypeptide(L)'
;MRHAVLLDLVHGCCPTCAGSSPLREAASDPCVFVLCGERHGERRHALPSWCGSAQVLDCGSTAESLFRFKQRADRMDLSSITVLTTPRGREALARYQRQLFTAVYTFEYRVKEPTCPGCTSPAHTDSPGEGVVEEEVSAFVQQLPALRGDVMVLTSTLIPDIFGHGFSTRSGGVSYIPTLSSLNLFSSSRRRDPIAVVMENRRRLAVHAGFHPEPLRLVKVDHGKVVWVVGGVEPQSYDGMVTNQTGQVLAAPGADCMTLLFADPVSKVIGVAHAGWKGTLMGVSMATVEAMVTEFGCQVSDIVVAVGPSVGSCCFTLERTNALEFISIDPDCVPDPGSDRPHVNICLANRLLLQRGGIRPEHIHDNAVTDRPCVTPCTSCQPDLFFSHVRDGLNFGTQVGFLWIKDRAELAEPGPRPAGETSPAGP
;
A
#
# COMPACT_ATOMS: atom_id res chain seq x y z
N MET A 1 -16.45 22.13 7.53
CA MET A 1 -15.31 21.56 6.76
C MET A 1 -14.61 22.73 6.08
N ARG A 2 -13.28 22.78 6.11
CA ARG A 2 -12.54 23.85 5.43
C ARG A 2 -12.51 23.56 3.93
N HIS A 3 -12.73 24.60 3.14
CA HIS A 3 -13.04 24.51 1.72
C HIS A 3 -11.90 25.11 0.89
N ALA A 4 -11.51 24.42 -0.18
CA ALA A 4 -10.50 24.87 -1.12
C ALA A 4 -11.16 25.22 -2.46
N VAL A 5 -10.63 26.24 -3.13
CA VAL A 5 -10.98 26.55 -4.52
C VAL A 5 -9.75 26.39 -5.38
N LEU A 6 -9.83 25.54 -6.41
CA LEU A 6 -8.78 25.35 -7.41
C LEU A 6 -9.20 26.04 -8.70
N LEU A 7 -8.49 27.11 -9.07
CA LEU A 7 -8.68 27.82 -10.33
C LEU A 7 -7.75 27.23 -11.40
N ASP A 8 -8.32 26.63 -12.44
CA ASP A 8 -7.58 26.01 -13.53
C ASP A 8 -7.29 27.00 -14.65
N LEU A 9 -6.05 27.53 -14.69
CA LEU A 9 -5.57 28.38 -15.77
C LEU A 9 -4.79 27.60 -16.84
N VAL A 10 -4.39 26.36 -16.55
CA VAL A 10 -3.74 25.45 -17.53
C VAL A 10 -4.66 25.24 -18.72
N HIS A 11 -5.93 24.91 -18.46
CA HIS A 11 -6.94 24.66 -19.50
C HIS A 11 -7.89 25.84 -19.74
N GLY A 12 -7.76 26.92 -18.96
CA GLY A 12 -8.66 28.07 -18.96
C GLY A 12 -8.19 29.29 -19.76
N CYS A 13 -6.91 29.40 -20.16
CA CYS A 13 -6.28 30.54 -20.85
C CYS A 13 -6.37 31.92 -20.15
N CYS A 14 -7.44 32.24 -19.40
CA CYS A 14 -7.57 33.41 -18.54
C CYS A 14 -8.57 33.19 -17.39
N PRO A 15 -8.49 33.95 -16.27
CA PRO A 15 -9.38 33.80 -15.11
C PRO A 15 -10.88 33.95 -15.45
N THR A 16 -11.22 34.77 -16.44
CA THR A 16 -12.60 35.01 -16.88
C THR A 16 -13.23 33.77 -17.52
N CYS A 17 -12.43 33.00 -18.26
CA CYS A 17 -12.86 31.75 -18.90
C CYS A 17 -12.82 30.56 -17.94
N ALA A 18 -11.91 30.57 -16.98
CA ALA A 18 -11.92 29.62 -15.86
C ALA A 18 -13.03 29.92 -14.83
N GLY A 19 -13.84 30.97 -15.04
CA GLY A 19 -15.04 31.24 -14.23
C GLY A 19 -14.76 31.83 -12.85
N SER A 20 -13.79 32.73 -12.72
CA SER A 20 -13.41 33.35 -11.43
C SER A 20 -14.42 34.35 -10.84
N SER A 21 -15.51 34.66 -11.54
CA SER A 21 -16.55 35.63 -11.11
C SER A 21 -17.28 35.26 -9.79
N PRO A 22 -17.59 33.99 -9.46
CA PRO A 22 -18.28 33.58 -8.23
C PRO A 22 -17.45 33.71 -6.95
N LEU A 23 -16.12 33.91 -7.05
CA LEU A 23 -15.26 34.08 -5.87
C LEU A 23 -15.46 35.42 -5.15
N ARG A 24 -16.22 36.34 -5.76
CA ARG A 24 -16.64 37.61 -5.16
C ARG A 24 -17.79 37.49 -4.16
N GLU A 25 -18.56 36.39 -4.18
CA GLU A 25 -19.83 36.26 -3.43
C GLU A 25 -19.76 35.26 -2.26
N ALA A 26 -18.60 34.63 -2.01
CA ALA A 26 -18.44 33.68 -0.92
C ALA A 26 -18.30 34.41 0.44
N ALA A 27 -19.22 34.14 1.36
CA ALA A 27 -19.26 34.73 2.71
C ALA A 27 -18.14 34.25 3.66
N SER A 28 -17.28 33.32 3.22
CA SER A 28 -16.15 32.77 3.98
C SER A 28 -14.90 32.82 3.12
N ASP A 29 -13.78 33.33 3.63
CA ASP A 29 -12.48 33.40 2.93
C ASP A 29 -11.99 32.00 2.51
N PRO A 30 -12.16 31.57 1.24
CA PRO A 30 -11.81 30.22 0.82
C PRO A 30 -10.30 30.12 0.59
N CYS A 31 -9.71 28.94 0.85
CA CYS A 31 -8.30 28.72 0.50
C CYS A 31 -8.18 28.59 -1.03
N VAL A 32 -7.75 29.65 -1.71
CA VAL A 32 -7.65 29.70 -3.17
C VAL A 32 -6.29 29.21 -3.65
N PHE A 33 -6.31 28.28 -4.59
CA PHE A 33 -5.16 27.76 -5.30
C PHE A 33 -5.30 28.06 -6.79
N VAL A 34 -4.21 28.46 -7.44
CA VAL A 34 -4.20 28.78 -8.86
C VAL A 34 -3.27 27.81 -9.56
N LEU A 35 -3.83 26.95 -10.42
CA LEU A 35 -3.07 26.02 -11.24
C LEU A 35 -2.60 26.73 -12.51
N CYS A 36 -1.30 27.04 -12.53
CA CYS A 36 -0.58 27.60 -13.66
C CYS A 36 0.26 26.50 -14.30
N GLY A 37 0.31 26.43 -15.63
CA GLY A 37 1.23 25.55 -16.36
C GLY A 37 2.44 26.35 -16.84
N GLU A 38 3.50 25.65 -17.27
CA GLU A 38 4.64 26.25 -17.95
C GLU A 38 4.20 26.98 -19.23
N ARG A 39 3.85 28.26 -19.10
CA ARG A 39 3.86 29.18 -20.23
C ARG A 39 5.21 29.87 -20.21
N HIS A 40 6.15 29.30 -20.95
CA HIS A 40 7.39 29.96 -21.33
C HIS A 40 7.09 31.41 -21.77
N GLY A 41 7.58 32.38 -20.99
CA GLY A 41 7.83 33.75 -21.43
C GLY A 41 6.64 34.71 -21.61
N GLU A 42 5.43 34.26 -21.91
CA GLU A 42 4.35 35.20 -22.28
C GLU A 42 3.01 34.87 -21.60
N ARG A 43 2.46 35.90 -20.94
CA ARG A 43 1.16 35.97 -20.25
C ARG A 43 1.14 35.53 -18.77
N ARG A 44 1.91 36.23 -17.94
CA ARG A 44 1.38 36.64 -16.62
C ARG A 44 0.26 37.67 -16.86
N HIS A 45 -0.92 37.24 -17.33
CA HIS A 45 -2.08 38.10 -17.24
C HIS A 45 -2.31 38.38 -15.75
N ALA A 46 -2.46 39.66 -15.40
CA ALA A 46 -2.62 40.13 -14.03
C ALA A 46 -3.58 39.20 -13.28
N LEU A 47 -3.07 38.49 -12.28
CA LEU A 47 -3.92 37.78 -11.33
C LEU A 47 -4.95 38.80 -10.83
N PRO A 48 -6.24 38.46 -10.75
CA PRO A 48 -7.25 39.40 -10.30
C PRO A 48 -6.84 40.03 -8.96
N SER A 49 -7.10 41.32 -8.75
CA SER A 49 -6.63 42.06 -7.56
C SER A 49 -7.13 41.49 -6.21
N TRP A 50 -8.16 40.63 -6.20
CA TRP A 50 -8.66 39.92 -5.03
C TRP A 50 -7.84 38.66 -4.67
N CYS A 51 -6.89 38.23 -5.50
CA CYS A 51 -6.01 37.07 -5.25
C CYS A 51 -4.85 37.35 -4.28
N GLY A 52 -4.95 38.37 -3.42
CA GLY A 52 -3.85 38.80 -2.53
C GLY A 52 -3.37 37.74 -1.53
N SER A 53 -4.15 36.68 -1.31
CA SER A 53 -3.85 35.52 -0.44
C SER A 53 -3.76 34.18 -1.18
N ALA A 54 -3.84 34.17 -2.52
CA ALA A 54 -3.93 32.94 -3.30
C ALA A 54 -2.59 32.22 -3.44
N GLN A 55 -2.63 30.89 -3.39
CA GLN A 55 -1.46 30.04 -3.50
C GLN A 55 -1.27 29.59 -4.95
N VAL A 56 -0.24 30.12 -5.61
CA VAL A 56 0.10 29.71 -6.98
C VAL A 56 0.74 28.32 -6.97
N LEU A 57 0.33 27.49 -7.92
CA LEU A 57 0.88 26.17 -8.24
C LEU A 57 1.44 26.29 -9.66
N ASP A 58 2.75 26.48 -9.76
CA ASP A 58 3.49 26.68 -11.01
C ASP A 58 4.72 25.77 -10.93
N CYS A 59 4.50 24.50 -11.25
CA CYS A 59 5.52 23.45 -11.21
C CYS A 59 5.77 22.90 -12.62
N GLY A 60 6.80 22.07 -12.78
CA GLY A 60 7.24 21.58 -14.10
C GLY A 60 6.21 20.71 -14.82
N SER A 61 5.15 20.26 -14.14
CA SER A 61 4.06 19.49 -14.73
C SER A 61 2.72 19.71 -14.01
N THR A 62 1.63 19.26 -14.62
CA THR A 62 0.30 19.29 -14.01
C THR A 62 0.22 18.27 -12.88
N ALA A 63 0.83 17.09 -13.06
CA ALA A 63 0.95 16.07 -12.04
C ALA A 63 1.65 16.61 -10.78
N GLU A 64 2.80 17.28 -10.92
CA GLU A 64 3.52 17.85 -9.78
C GLU A 64 2.65 18.91 -9.09
N SER A 65 2.09 19.84 -9.86
CA SER A 65 1.27 20.93 -9.32
C SER A 65 0.08 20.41 -8.51
N LEU A 66 -0.62 19.38 -9.00
CA LEU A 66 -1.75 18.76 -8.30
C LEU A 66 -1.31 17.92 -7.10
N PHE A 67 -0.15 17.28 -7.15
CA PHE A 67 0.42 16.60 -5.98
C PHE A 67 0.81 17.58 -4.87
N ARG A 68 1.42 18.72 -5.23
CA ARG A 68 1.73 19.82 -4.28
C ARG A 68 0.45 20.43 -3.71
N PHE A 69 -0.59 20.60 -4.52
CA PHE A 69 -1.91 21.01 -4.08
C PHE A 69 -2.46 20.04 -3.03
N LYS A 70 -2.44 18.73 -3.31
CA LYS A 70 -2.85 17.69 -2.37
C LYS A 70 -2.06 17.76 -1.05
N GLN A 71 -0.74 17.90 -1.10
CA GLN A 71 0.11 18.04 0.09
C GLN A 71 -0.26 19.28 0.94
N ARG A 72 -0.63 20.39 0.29
CA ARG A 72 -1.10 21.60 0.98
C ARG A 72 -2.50 21.37 1.57
N ALA A 73 -3.39 20.77 0.80
CA ALA A 73 -4.74 20.41 1.26
C ALA A 73 -4.70 19.51 2.50
N ASP A 74 -3.86 18.49 2.51
CA ASP A 74 -3.71 17.58 3.66
C ASP A 74 -3.19 18.29 4.91
N ARG A 75 -2.18 19.16 4.78
CA ARG A 75 -1.64 19.94 5.91
C ARG A 75 -2.66 20.92 6.49
N MET A 76 -3.58 21.38 5.66
CA MET A 76 -4.63 22.33 6.05
C MET A 76 -5.96 21.65 6.41
N ASP A 77 -6.00 20.32 6.38
CA ASP A 77 -7.20 19.49 6.53
C ASP A 77 -8.37 19.90 5.62
N LEU A 78 -8.05 20.15 4.35
CA LEU A 78 -9.00 20.45 3.28
C LEU A 78 -9.41 19.15 2.58
N SER A 79 -10.71 18.90 2.51
CA SER A 79 -11.28 17.74 1.80
C SER A 79 -12.41 18.10 0.84
N SER A 80 -12.98 19.30 0.93
CA SER A 80 -13.96 19.82 -0.03
C SER A 80 -13.27 20.79 -0.98
N ILE A 81 -13.31 20.47 -2.27
CA ILE A 81 -12.59 21.19 -3.32
C ILE A 81 -13.59 21.61 -4.41
N THR A 82 -13.77 22.91 -4.61
CA THR A 82 -14.42 23.42 -5.82
C THR A 82 -13.37 23.66 -6.89
N VAL A 83 -13.57 23.10 -8.08
CA VAL A 83 -12.70 23.30 -9.24
C VAL A 83 -13.41 24.23 -10.23
N LEU A 84 -12.77 25.36 -10.53
CA LEU A 84 -13.23 26.31 -11.54
C LEU A 84 -12.43 26.07 -12.82
N THR A 85 -13.08 25.57 -13.88
CA THR A 85 -12.39 25.11 -15.10
C THR A 85 -13.28 25.20 -16.35
N THR A 86 -12.72 24.84 -17.52
CA THR A 86 -13.41 24.69 -18.81
C THR A 86 -13.88 23.25 -19.01
N PRO A 87 -14.74 22.95 -20.01
CA PRO A 87 -15.16 21.57 -20.29
C PRO A 87 -13.99 20.62 -20.53
N ARG A 88 -12.96 21.07 -21.27
CA ARG A 88 -11.71 20.34 -21.51
C ARG A 88 -10.92 20.12 -20.21
N GLY A 89 -10.77 21.15 -19.38
CA GLY A 89 -10.06 21.03 -18.12
C GLY A 89 -10.76 20.09 -17.14
N ARG A 90 -12.10 20.03 -17.13
CA ARG A 90 -12.85 19.02 -16.36
C ARG A 90 -12.48 17.59 -16.78
N GLU A 91 -12.40 17.32 -18.09
CA GLU A 91 -12.04 15.98 -18.58
C GLU A 91 -10.62 15.59 -18.14
N ALA A 92 -9.64 16.48 -18.36
CA ALA A 92 -8.25 16.24 -17.99
C ALA A 92 -8.05 16.11 -16.47
N LEU A 93 -8.54 17.07 -15.68
CA LEU A 93 -8.40 17.08 -14.22
C LEU A 93 -9.11 15.90 -13.55
N ALA A 94 -10.20 15.39 -14.12
CA ALA A 94 -10.84 14.18 -13.62
C ALA A 94 -9.93 12.93 -13.73
N ARG A 95 -9.03 12.86 -14.72
CA ARG A 95 -8.02 11.78 -14.83
C ARG A 95 -6.98 11.91 -13.72
N TYR A 96 -6.39 13.10 -13.54
CA TYR A 96 -5.47 13.37 -12.43
C TYR A 96 -6.10 13.12 -11.06
N GLN A 97 -7.37 13.50 -10.89
CA GLN A 97 -8.12 13.26 -9.66
C GLN A 97 -8.14 11.76 -9.30
N ARG A 98 -8.41 10.88 -10.27
CA ARG A 98 -8.42 9.42 -10.04
C ARG A 98 -7.06 8.88 -9.62
N GLN A 99 -5.98 9.45 -10.12
CA GLN A 99 -4.62 9.00 -9.84
C GLN A 99 -4.06 9.55 -8.52
N LEU A 100 -4.35 10.82 -8.22
CA LEU A 100 -3.71 11.58 -7.14
C LEU A 100 -4.60 11.85 -5.93
N PHE A 101 -5.90 11.54 -5.98
CA PHE A 101 -6.83 11.74 -4.87
C PHE A 101 -7.65 10.48 -4.59
N THR A 102 -8.22 10.40 -3.39
CA THR A 102 -9.11 9.31 -2.97
C THR A 102 -10.51 9.85 -2.68
N ALA A 103 -11.44 8.97 -2.32
CA ALA A 103 -12.81 9.36 -1.97
C ALA A 103 -12.91 10.14 -0.64
N VAL A 104 -11.79 10.32 0.09
CA VAL A 104 -11.72 11.25 1.23
C VAL A 104 -11.93 12.70 0.78
N TYR A 105 -11.67 13.02 -0.50
CA TYR A 105 -11.87 14.34 -1.06
C TYR A 105 -13.15 14.39 -1.92
N THR A 106 -13.92 15.46 -1.76
CA THR A 106 -15.08 15.76 -2.59
C THR A 106 -14.73 16.87 -3.57
N PHE A 107 -14.92 16.61 -4.86
CA PHE A 107 -14.68 17.57 -5.93
C PHE A 107 -16.01 18.05 -6.53
N GLU A 108 -16.23 19.37 -6.51
CA GLU A 108 -17.33 20.04 -7.20
C GLU A 108 -16.77 20.83 -8.39
N TYR A 109 -17.05 20.38 -9.61
CA TYR A 109 -16.60 21.07 -10.82
C TYR A 109 -17.62 22.14 -11.24
N ARG A 110 -17.20 23.40 -11.27
CA ARG A 110 -17.95 24.50 -11.87
C ARG A 110 -17.33 24.84 -13.21
N VAL A 111 -18.01 24.39 -14.26
CA VAL A 111 -17.53 24.53 -15.63
C VAL A 111 -18.11 25.80 -16.26
N LYS A 112 -17.25 26.59 -16.90
CA LYS A 112 -17.68 27.73 -17.70
C LYS A 112 -17.24 27.55 -19.15
N GLU A 113 -18.15 27.82 -20.08
CA GLU A 113 -17.81 27.78 -21.50
C GLU A 113 -16.80 28.89 -21.83
N PRO A 114 -15.74 28.56 -22.58
CA PRO A 114 -14.73 29.54 -22.95
C PRO A 114 -15.33 30.61 -23.86
N THR A 115 -15.20 31.88 -23.46
CA THR A 115 -15.67 33.02 -24.25
C THR A 115 -14.53 33.78 -24.95
N CYS A 116 -13.27 33.34 -24.76
CA CYS A 116 -12.09 34.02 -25.32
C CYS A 116 -11.65 33.43 -26.67
N PRO A 117 -11.19 34.24 -27.64
CA PRO A 117 -10.68 33.75 -28.93
C PRO A 117 -9.52 32.75 -28.82
N GLY A 118 -8.65 32.92 -27.82
CA GLY A 118 -7.55 31.98 -27.54
C GLY A 118 -7.99 30.65 -26.91
N CYS A 119 -9.26 30.55 -26.51
CA CYS A 119 -9.86 29.39 -25.87
C CYS A 119 -10.79 28.62 -26.84
N THR A 120 -11.26 29.30 -27.89
CA THR A 120 -12.20 28.78 -28.91
C THR A 120 -11.51 28.31 -30.19
N SER A 121 -10.18 28.43 -30.29
CA SER A 121 -9.41 27.95 -31.45
C SER A 121 -9.37 26.42 -31.51
N PRO A 122 -9.66 25.80 -32.67
CA PRO A 122 -9.59 24.35 -32.86
C PRO A 122 -8.16 23.80 -32.91
N ALA A 123 -7.12 24.63 -32.87
CA ALA A 123 -5.71 24.21 -32.92
C ALA A 123 -5.19 23.55 -31.62
N HIS A 124 -6.06 23.28 -30.64
CA HIS A 124 -5.71 22.75 -29.32
C HIS A 124 -6.45 21.43 -28.98
N THR A 125 -6.75 20.61 -30.00
CA THR A 125 -7.62 19.42 -29.92
C THR A 125 -7.08 18.23 -29.12
N ASP A 126 -5.90 18.29 -28.54
CA ASP A 126 -5.41 17.16 -27.74
C ASP A 126 -5.84 17.33 -26.27
N SER A 127 -7.07 16.90 -25.96
CA SER A 127 -7.31 16.33 -24.63
C SER A 127 -6.28 15.22 -24.49
N PRO A 128 -5.37 15.25 -23.50
CA PRO A 128 -4.38 14.20 -23.35
C PRO A 128 -5.13 12.87 -23.25
N GLY A 129 -4.80 11.95 -24.16
CA GLY A 129 -5.40 10.63 -24.20
C GLY A 129 -5.23 9.91 -22.86
N GLU A 130 -6.05 8.89 -22.62
CA GLU A 130 -6.11 8.12 -21.36
C GLU A 130 -4.79 7.41 -20.97
N GLY A 131 -3.72 7.52 -21.77
CA GLY A 131 -2.36 7.09 -21.40
C GLY A 131 -1.42 8.22 -20.99
N VAL A 132 -1.63 9.44 -21.49
CA VAL A 132 -0.67 10.55 -21.32
C VAL A 132 -0.67 11.06 -19.87
N VAL A 133 -1.85 11.14 -19.23
CA VAL A 133 -1.96 11.60 -17.83
C VAL A 133 -1.37 10.56 -16.88
N GLU A 134 -1.68 9.29 -17.09
CA GLU A 134 -1.18 8.15 -16.34
C GLU A 134 0.35 8.05 -16.44
N GLU A 135 0.92 8.23 -17.63
CA GLU A 135 2.36 8.30 -17.86
C GLU A 135 3.00 9.52 -17.18
N GLU A 136 2.41 10.72 -17.29
CA GLU A 136 2.92 11.92 -16.62
C GLU A 136 2.94 11.75 -15.10
N VAL A 137 1.84 11.24 -14.52
CA VAL A 137 1.74 10.99 -13.08
C VAL A 137 2.75 9.92 -12.64
N SER A 138 2.86 8.82 -13.38
CA SER A 138 3.83 7.76 -13.09
C SER A 138 5.26 8.28 -13.14
N ALA A 139 5.63 9.01 -14.19
CA ALA A 139 6.96 9.60 -14.36
C ALA A 139 7.28 10.59 -13.23
N PHE A 140 6.31 11.42 -12.83
CA PHE A 140 6.48 12.34 -11.70
C PHE A 140 6.67 11.60 -10.37
N VAL A 141 5.80 10.64 -10.04
CA VAL A 141 5.84 9.94 -8.75
C VAL A 141 7.13 9.10 -8.63
N GLN A 142 7.64 8.54 -9.72
CA GLN A 142 8.93 7.83 -9.77
C GLN A 142 10.13 8.73 -9.42
N GLN A 143 10.05 10.03 -9.67
CA GLN A 143 11.11 11.00 -9.34
C GLN A 143 11.09 11.42 -7.86
N LEU A 144 10.04 11.10 -7.10
CA LEU A 144 9.97 11.46 -5.69
C LEU A 144 11.08 10.76 -4.89
N PRO A 145 11.74 11.45 -3.94
CA PRO A 145 12.77 10.84 -3.13
C PRO A 145 12.18 9.73 -2.23
N ALA A 146 12.95 8.69 -1.98
CA ALA A 146 12.63 7.72 -0.94
C ALA A 146 12.60 8.39 0.43
N LEU A 147 11.58 8.04 1.22
CA LEU A 147 11.44 8.47 2.60
C LEU A 147 11.84 7.31 3.51
N ARG A 148 12.33 7.64 4.72
CA ARG A 148 12.74 6.66 5.74
C ARG A 148 13.83 5.67 5.29
N GLY A 149 14.76 6.10 4.43
CA GLY A 149 15.88 5.28 3.95
C GLY A 149 15.51 4.40 2.77
N ASP A 150 16.21 3.28 2.60
CA ASP A 150 15.98 2.33 1.51
C ASP A 150 14.86 1.33 1.83
N VAL A 151 14.36 0.66 0.79
CA VAL A 151 13.44 -0.47 0.96
C VAL A 151 14.16 -1.55 1.79
N MET A 152 13.47 -2.06 2.80
CA MET A 152 13.96 -3.16 3.63
C MET A 152 12.93 -4.29 3.63
N VAL A 153 13.43 -5.51 3.51
CA VAL A 153 12.66 -6.75 3.49
C VAL A 153 13.28 -7.72 4.49
N LEU A 154 12.45 -8.31 5.34
CA LEU A 154 12.85 -9.43 6.20
C LEU A 154 12.64 -10.75 5.46
N THR A 155 13.60 -11.66 5.56
CA THR A 155 13.55 -12.97 4.90
C THR A 155 13.73 -14.09 5.92
N SER A 156 12.90 -15.14 5.80
CA SER A 156 13.07 -16.37 6.57
C SER A 156 14.21 -17.23 6.03
N THR A 157 15.01 -17.82 6.92
CA THR A 157 16.04 -18.81 6.56
C THR A 157 15.49 -20.20 6.27
N LEU A 158 14.19 -20.44 6.49
CA LEU A 158 13.54 -21.73 6.20
C LEU A 158 13.00 -21.85 4.77
N ILE A 159 12.69 -20.72 4.11
CA ILE A 159 12.16 -20.75 2.74
C ILE A 159 13.35 -20.90 1.78
N PRO A 160 13.43 -21.99 1.00
CA PRO A 160 14.59 -22.25 0.15
C PRO A 160 14.69 -21.29 -1.04
N ASP A 161 15.91 -21.10 -1.55
CA ASP A 161 16.22 -20.12 -2.61
C ASP A 161 15.53 -20.37 -3.96
N ILE A 162 14.91 -21.54 -4.16
CA ILE A 162 14.05 -21.80 -5.32
C ILE A 162 12.78 -20.93 -5.31
N PHE A 163 12.49 -20.29 -4.18
CA PHE A 163 11.45 -19.29 -4.01
C PHE A 163 12.09 -17.94 -3.74
N GLY A 164 11.40 -16.88 -4.15
CA GLY A 164 11.66 -15.54 -3.66
C GLY A 164 10.59 -15.16 -2.65
N HIS A 165 10.97 -14.49 -1.56
CA HIS A 165 10.03 -14.15 -0.50
C HIS A 165 10.49 -12.95 0.30
N GLY A 166 9.58 -12.43 1.10
CA GLY A 166 9.94 -11.57 2.21
C GLY A 166 8.76 -10.88 2.87
N PHE A 167 9.07 -10.10 3.89
CA PHE A 167 8.14 -9.23 4.59
C PHE A 167 8.65 -7.79 4.50
N SER A 168 7.91 -6.93 3.80
CA SER A 168 8.30 -5.53 3.65
C SER A 168 8.23 -4.78 4.98
N THR A 169 9.14 -3.84 5.21
CA THR A 169 9.00 -2.82 6.25
C THR A 169 8.28 -1.58 5.68
N ARG A 170 8.20 -0.50 6.46
CA ARG A 170 7.63 0.79 6.05
C ARG A 170 8.64 1.73 5.38
N SER A 171 9.90 1.34 5.19
CA SER A 171 10.98 2.20 4.65
C SER A 171 11.08 2.15 3.12
N GLY A 172 11.60 3.21 2.48
CA GLY A 172 11.92 3.22 1.05
C GLY A 172 10.83 3.72 0.11
N GLY A 173 9.63 4.05 0.62
CA GLY A 173 8.52 4.49 -0.23
C GLY A 173 8.40 6.01 -0.38
N VAL A 174 7.30 6.45 -1.01
CA VAL A 174 7.02 7.86 -1.34
C VAL A 174 5.74 8.41 -0.68
N SER A 175 5.05 7.61 0.13
CA SER A 175 3.89 8.07 0.90
C SER A 175 4.33 9.09 1.96
N TYR A 176 3.79 10.31 1.88
CA TYR A 176 4.20 11.41 2.78
C TYR A 176 3.27 11.60 4.00
N ILE A 177 2.08 11.01 3.98
CA ILE A 177 1.13 11.13 5.10
C ILE A 177 1.72 10.40 6.31
N PRO A 178 1.85 11.02 7.50
CA PRO A 178 2.66 10.47 8.61
C PRO A 178 2.35 9.01 8.97
N THR A 179 1.07 8.66 9.02
CA THR A 179 0.62 7.30 9.37
C THR A 179 0.71 6.30 8.22
N LEU A 180 0.92 6.78 6.98
CA LEU A 180 1.07 5.98 5.76
C LEU A 180 2.52 6.00 5.27
N SER A 181 3.39 6.82 5.87
CA SER A 181 4.76 7.00 5.42
C SER A 181 5.65 5.82 5.83
N SER A 182 6.46 5.21 4.96
CA SER A 182 6.76 5.62 3.58
C SER A 182 6.32 4.64 2.51
N LEU A 183 6.50 3.33 2.74
CA LEU A 183 6.24 2.26 1.78
C LEU A 183 4.87 1.62 2.02
N ASN A 184 3.80 2.42 1.91
CA ASN A 184 2.45 1.88 1.99
C ASN A 184 2.09 1.13 0.68
N LEU A 185 1.71 -0.14 0.79
CA LEU A 185 1.49 -1.03 -0.35
C LEU A 185 0.01 -1.29 -0.65
N PHE A 186 -0.88 -0.68 0.13
CA PHE A 186 -2.33 -0.81 -0.02
C PHE A 186 -3.02 0.54 -0.18
N SER A 187 -3.89 0.63 -1.18
CA SER A 187 -4.76 1.79 -1.41
C SER A 187 -6.19 1.48 -0.97
N SER A 188 -6.87 2.47 -0.39
CA SER A 188 -8.25 2.38 0.04
C SER A 188 -8.96 3.69 -0.21
N SER A 189 -10.22 3.64 -0.63
CA SER A 189 -11.06 4.84 -0.80
C SER A 189 -11.24 5.63 0.50
N ARG A 190 -11.05 5.00 1.66
CA ARG A 190 -11.19 5.61 2.99
C ARG A 190 -9.91 6.26 3.53
N ARG A 191 -8.77 6.04 2.87
CA ARG A 191 -7.47 6.60 3.28
C ARG A 191 -7.03 7.68 2.30
N ARG A 192 -6.08 8.52 2.70
CA ARG A 192 -5.63 9.67 1.89
C ARG A 192 -4.49 9.35 0.91
N ASP A 193 -3.89 8.15 0.97
CA ASP A 193 -2.80 7.79 0.05
C ASP A 193 -3.35 7.49 -1.35
N PRO A 194 -2.84 8.18 -2.39
CA PRO A 194 -3.37 8.00 -3.73
C PRO A 194 -2.85 6.73 -4.41
N ILE A 195 -3.62 6.23 -5.38
CA ILE A 195 -3.28 4.98 -6.09
C ILE A 195 -1.91 5.06 -6.77
N ALA A 196 -1.56 6.20 -7.38
CA ALA A 196 -0.27 6.38 -8.06
C ALA A 196 0.93 6.24 -7.09
N VAL A 197 0.81 6.78 -5.87
CA VAL A 197 1.84 6.65 -4.83
C VAL A 197 1.98 5.19 -4.37
N VAL A 198 0.86 4.50 -4.16
CA VAL A 198 0.88 3.08 -3.78
C VAL A 198 1.45 2.20 -4.89
N MET A 199 1.15 2.48 -6.16
CA MET A 199 1.73 1.76 -7.29
C MET A 199 3.24 1.99 -7.39
N GLU A 200 3.73 3.21 -7.15
CA GLU A 200 5.17 3.45 -7.07
C GLU A 200 5.82 2.68 -5.92
N ASN A 201 5.21 2.66 -4.74
CA ASN A 201 5.72 1.86 -3.62
C ASN A 201 5.80 0.37 -3.96
N ARG A 202 4.81 -0.17 -4.67
CA ARG A 202 4.84 -1.56 -5.17
C ARG A 202 5.96 -1.78 -6.18
N ARG A 203 6.17 -0.83 -7.10
CA ARG A 203 7.29 -0.88 -8.06
C ARG A 203 8.64 -0.89 -7.33
N ARG A 204 8.82 -0.05 -6.31
CA ARG A 204 10.05 -0.02 -5.50
C ARG A 204 10.30 -1.31 -4.75
N LEU A 205 9.26 -1.88 -4.14
CA LEU A 205 9.36 -3.20 -3.52
C LEU A 205 9.76 -4.26 -4.54
N ALA A 206 9.10 -4.29 -5.70
CA ALA A 206 9.35 -5.26 -6.77
C ALA A 206 10.80 -5.19 -7.29
N VAL A 207 11.30 -3.98 -7.57
CA VAL A 207 12.68 -3.75 -7.99
C VAL A 207 13.68 -4.18 -6.92
N HIS A 208 13.42 -3.85 -5.64
CA HIS A 208 14.30 -4.25 -4.54
C HIS A 208 14.32 -5.77 -4.34
N ALA A 209 13.16 -6.42 -4.41
CA ALA A 209 13.01 -7.86 -4.18
C ALA A 209 13.38 -8.71 -5.40
N GLY A 210 13.49 -8.12 -6.60
CA GLY A 210 13.89 -8.81 -7.81
C GLY A 210 12.75 -9.51 -8.55
N PHE A 211 11.52 -8.98 -8.49
CA PHE A 211 10.38 -9.48 -9.26
C PHE A 211 9.73 -8.35 -10.10
N HIS A 212 8.98 -8.71 -11.14
CA HIS A 212 8.22 -7.72 -11.93
C HIS A 212 6.98 -7.23 -11.15
N PRO A 213 6.63 -5.93 -11.11
CA PRO A 213 5.54 -5.44 -10.25
C PRO A 213 4.13 -5.91 -10.65
N GLU A 214 3.87 -6.12 -11.94
CA GLU A 214 2.55 -6.54 -12.46
C GLU A 214 2.00 -7.86 -11.88
N PRO A 215 2.80 -8.94 -11.75
CA PRO A 215 2.33 -10.22 -11.20
C PRO A 215 2.03 -10.22 -9.69
N LEU A 216 2.17 -9.11 -8.96
CA LEU A 216 1.85 -9.04 -7.53
C LEU A 216 0.34 -9.07 -7.29
N ARG A 217 -0.14 -10.18 -6.71
CA ARG A 217 -1.54 -10.40 -6.32
C ARG A 217 -1.66 -10.30 -4.81
N LEU A 218 -2.59 -9.46 -4.35
CA LEU A 218 -2.93 -9.34 -2.93
C LEU A 218 -4.17 -10.16 -2.62
N VAL A 219 -4.19 -10.81 -1.45
CA VAL A 219 -5.42 -11.43 -0.96
C VAL A 219 -6.54 -10.39 -0.76
N LYS A 220 -7.78 -10.78 -1.06
CA LYS A 220 -8.98 -9.94 -0.89
C LYS A 220 -9.58 -10.17 0.50
N VAL A 221 -8.85 -9.72 1.52
CA VAL A 221 -9.11 -9.96 2.96
C VAL A 221 -10.54 -9.64 3.37
N ASP A 222 -11.22 -10.59 4.03
CA ASP A 222 -12.42 -10.37 4.82
C ASP A 222 -12.28 -10.79 6.30
N HIS A 223 -11.05 -11.15 6.72
CA HIS A 223 -10.71 -11.71 8.03
C HIS A 223 -11.35 -13.07 8.30
N GLY A 224 -11.66 -13.83 7.24
CA GLY A 224 -12.17 -15.18 7.27
C GLY A 224 -11.06 -16.23 7.12
N LYS A 225 -11.42 -17.34 6.46
CA LYS A 225 -10.53 -18.48 6.24
C LYS A 225 -10.53 -19.01 4.80
N VAL A 226 -11.17 -18.31 3.87
CA VAL A 226 -11.28 -18.76 2.48
C VAL A 226 -9.91 -18.69 1.82
N VAL A 227 -9.53 -19.77 1.14
CA VAL A 227 -8.26 -19.87 0.40
C VAL A 227 -8.57 -20.03 -1.08
N TRP A 228 -8.02 -19.15 -1.91
CA TRP A 228 -8.17 -19.24 -3.35
C TRP A 228 -7.02 -20.04 -3.98
N VAL A 229 -7.38 -21.06 -4.75
CA VAL A 229 -6.45 -21.81 -5.60
C VAL A 229 -6.29 -21.05 -6.91
N VAL A 230 -5.11 -20.46 -7.13
CA VAL A 230 -4.86 -19.61 -8.29
C VAL A 230 -4.97 -20.44 -9.58
N GLY A 231 -5.74 -19.92 -10.54
CA GLY A 231 -6.12 -20.63 -11.77
C GLY A 231 -7.56 -21.15 -11.74
N GLY A 232 -8.16 -21.28 -10.56
CA GLY A 232 -9.60 -21.52 -10.39
C GLY A 232 -10.44 -20.24 -10.45
N VAL A 233 -11.76 -20.39 -10.29
CA VAL A 233 -12.69 -19.25 -10.18
C VAL A 233 -12.33 -18.42 -8.94
N GLU A 234 -12.01 -17.15 -9.14
CA GLU A 234 -11.62 -16.25 -8.05
C GLU A 234 -12.83 -15.87 -7.18
N PRO A 235 -12.80 -16.11 -5.85
CA PRO A 235 -13.83 -15.64 -4.94
C PRO A 235 -13.87 -14.10 -4.82
N GLN A 236 -14.99 -13.58 -4.32
CA GLN A 236 -15.12 -12.14 -4.03
C GLN A 236 -14.13 -11.67 -2.96
N SER A 237 -13.93 -12.50 -1.93
CA SER A 237 -13.00 -12.29 -0.82
C SER A 237 -12.34 -13.61 -0.43
N TYR A 238 -11.09 -13.52 0.03
CA TYR A 238 -10.29 -14.64 0.50
C TYR A 238 -9.12 -14.08 1.32
N ASP A 239 -8.70 -14.86 2.32
CA ASP A 239 -7.61 -14.53 3.22
C ASP A 239 -6.37 -15.35 2.93
N GLY A 240 -6.47 -16.41 2.13
CA GLY A 240 -5.33 -17.18 1.64
C GLY A 240 -5.31 -17.36 0.13
N MET A 241 -4.12 -17.62 -0.42
CA MET A 241 -3.92 -18.06 -1.80
C MET A 241 -2.89 -19.18 -1.86
N VAL A 242 -3.07 -20.12 -2.80
CA VAL A 242 -2.09 -21.18 -3.09
C VAL A 242 -1.88 -21.36 -4.60
N THR A 243 -0.67 -21.71 -5.02
CA THR A 243 -0.36 -22.03 -6.42
C THR A 243 0.93 -22.84 -6.57
N ASN A 244 1.05 -23.56 -7.68
CA ASN A 244 2.32 -24.14 -8.18
C ASN A 244 2.81 -23.47 -9.48
N GLN A 245 2.19 -22.36 -9.89
CA GLN A 245 2.51 -21.66 -11.13
C GLN A 245 3.61 -20.61 -10.91
N THR A 246 4.60 -20.54 -11.80
CA THR A 246 5.57 -19.45 -11.85
C THR A 246 4.97 -18.18 -12.48
N GLY A 247 5.73 -17.08 -12.50
CA GLY A 247 5.30 -15.81 -13.07
C GLY A 247 4.23 -15.07 -12.27
N GLN A 248 4.02 -15.45 -11.00
CA GLN A 248 3.04 -14.84 -10.09
C GLN A 248 3.67 -14.60 -8.72
N VAL A 249 3.40 -13.44 -8.12
CA VAL A 249 3.84 -13.11 -6.75
C VAL A 249 2.61 -13.03 -5.87
N LEU A 250 2.48 -13.99 -4.95
CA LEU A 250 1.40 -13.99 -3.97
C LEU A 250 1.77 -13.06 -2.82
N ALA A 251 0.82 -12.25 -2.36
CA ALA A 251 1.04 -11.34 -1.23
C ALA A 251 -0.16 -11.29 -0.26
N ALA A 252 0.16 -11.21 1.02
CA ALA A 252 -0.80 -10.96 2.09
C ALA A 252 -0.52 -9.62 2.78
N PRO A 253 -1.52 -8.74 2.95
CA PRO A 253 -1.33 -7.47 3.65
C PRO A 253 -1.32 -7.67 5.17
N GLY A 254 -0.50 -6.87 5.86
CA GLY A 254 -0.39 -6.86 7.31
C GLY A 254 -0.09 -5.48 7.86
N ALA A 255 -0.68 -5.16 9.00
CA ALA A 255 -0.35 -4.03 9.86
C ALA A 255 -0.89 -4.33 11.26
N ASP A 256 -0.35 -5.41 11.83
CA ASP A 256 -0.67 -6.11 13.09
C ASP A 256 -1.21 -7.52 12.89
N CYS A 257 -2.15 -7.74 11.96
CA CYS A 257 -2.51 -9.10 11.57
C CYS A 257 -1.29 -9.79 10.96
N MET A 258 -1.15 -11.10 11.22
CA MET A 258 -0.01 -11.87 10.71
C MET A 258 -0.12 -12.05 9.20
N THR A 259 1.05 -12.07 8.57
CA THR A 259 1.21 -12.53 7.19
C THR A 259 1.96 -13.86 7.26
N LEU A 260 1.37 -14.91 6.72
CA LEU A 260 1.93 -16.26 6.74
C LEU A 260 2.38 -16.61 5.33
N LEU A 261 3.60 -17.10 5.19
CA LEU A 261 4.14 -17.62 3.93
C LEU A 261 4.35 -19.12 4.07
N PHE A 262 3.87 -19.89 3.10
CA PHE A 262 3.94 -21.35 3.07
C PHE A 262 4.67 -21.79 1.80
N ALA A 263 5.62 -22.72 1.93
CA ALA A 263 6.30 -23.27 0.78
C ALA A 263 6.50 -24.79 0.95
N ASP A 264 6.14 -25.56 -0.06
CA ASP A 264 6.55 -26.96 -0.22
C ASP A 264 7.66 -27.00 -1.29
N PRO A 265 8.93 -27.23 -0.92
CA PRO A 265 10.03 -27.29 -1.87
C PRO A 265 10.05 -28.56 -2.73
N VAL A 266 9.36 -29.63 -2.30
CA VAL A 266 9.28 -30.91 -3.02
C VAL A 266 8.24 -30.81 -4.13
N SER A 267 7.03 -30.41 -3.77
CA SER A 267 5.91 -30.23 -4.71
C SER A 267 5.99 -28.93 -5.50
N LYS A 268 6.86 -28.00 -5.07
CA LYS A 268 7.02 -26.64 -5.62
C LYS A 268 5.71 -25.85 -5.59
N VAL A 269 5.09 -25.86 -4.43
CA VAL A 269 3.81 -25.17 -4.17
C VAL A 269 4.08 -24.07 -3.16
N ILE A 270 3.49 -22.92 -3.40
CA ILE A 270 3.54 -21.77 -2.49
C ILE A 270 2.14 -21.40 -2.03
N GLY A 271 2.08 -20.80 -0.85
CA GLY A 271 0.88 -20.21 -0.31
C GLY A 271 1.17 -18.97 0.51
N VAL A 272 0.18 -18.08 0.61
CA VAL A 272 0.20 -16.94 1.53
C VAL A 272 -1.12 -16.85 2.25
N ALA A 273 -1.12 -16.38 3.49
CA ALA A 273 -2.35 -16.10 4.23
C ALA A 273 -2.26 -14.83 5.08
N HIS A 274 -3.37 -14.11 5.17
CA HIS A 274 -3.64 -13.09 6.15
C HIS A 274 -4.32 -13.72 7.37
N ALA A 275 -3.68 -13.68 8.53
CA ALA A 275 -4.19 -14.25 9.77
C ALA A 275 -4.39 -13.15 10.83
N GLY A 276 -5.57 -12.51 10.78
CA GLY A 276 -6.10 -11.73 11.90
C GLY A 276 -6.61 -12.63 13.02
N TRP A 277 -7.13 -12.04 14.11
CA TRP A 277 -7.62 -12.81 15.26
C TRP A 277 -8.81 -13.72 14.89
N LYS A 278 -9.77 -13.23 14.09
CA LYS A 278 -10.91 -14.02 13.59
C LYS A 278 -10.46 -15.16 12.69
N GLY A 279 -9.66 -14.84 11.66
CA GLY A 279 -9.12 -15.85 10.75
C GLY A 279 -8.28 -16.91 11.47
N THR A 280 -7.56 -16.53 12.52
CA THR A 280 -6.81 -17.48 13.38
C THR A 280 -7.74 -18.46 14.07
N LEU A 281 -8.78 -17.97 14.76
CA LEU A 281 -9.77 -18.83 15.42
C LEU A 281 -10.55 -19.71 14.42
N MET A 282 -10.77 -19.20 13.21
CA MET A 282 -11.39 -19.95 12.11
C MET A 282 -10.44 -20.97 11.46
N GLY A 283 -9.14 -20.90 11.72
CA GLY A 283 -8.13 -21.84 11.23
C GLY A 283 -7.60 -21.53 9.82
N VAL A 284 -7.48 -20.27 9.40
CA VAL A 284 -6.99 -19.89 8.06
C VAL A 284 -5.59 -20.45 7.73
N SER A 285 -4.72 -20.57 8.74
CA SER A 285 -3.39 -21.15 8.58
C SER A 285 -3.47 -22.62 8.16
N MET A 286 -4.32 -23.41 8.82
CA MET A 286 -4.54 -24.80 8.44
C MET A 286 -5.38 -24.95 7.17
N ALA A 287 -6.35 -24.07 6.92
CA ALA A 287 -7.08 -24.07 5.64
C ALA A 287 -6.13 -23.86 4.44
N THR A 288 -5.07 -23.07 4.62
CA THR A 288 -4.03 -22.87 3.59
C THR A 288 -3.20 -24.14 3.38
N VAL A 289 -2.79 -24.80 4.47
CA VAL A 289 -2.09 -26.10 4.42
C VAL A 289 -2.98 -27.17 3.76
N GLU A 290 -4.24 -27.26 4.14
CA GLU A 290 -5.22 -28.20 3.59
C GLU A 290 -5.41 -28.00 2.08
N ALA A 291 -5.46 -26.75 1.61
CA ALA A 291 -5.52 -26.44 0.18
C ALA A 291 -4.24 -26.89 -0.54
N MET A 292 -3.06 -26.67 0.04
CA MET A 292 -1.79 -27.16 -0.54
C MET A 292 -1.76 -28.68 -0.68
N VAL A 293 -2.23 -29.40 0.35
CA VAL A 293 -2.29 -30.87 0.36
C VAL A 293 -3.32 -31.39 -0.63
N THR A 294 -4.54 -30.87 -0.58
CA THR A 294 -5.69 -31.40 -1.35
C THR A 294 -5.53 -31.13 -2.84
N GLU A 295 -5.06 -29.93 -3.21
CA GLU A 295 -5.04 -29.48 -4.61
C GLU A 295 -3.75 -29.84 -5.33
N PHE A 296 -2.64 -29.98 -4.60
CA PHE A 296 -1.32 -30.19 -5.19
C PHE A 296 -0.60 -31.44 -4.66
N GLY A 297 -1.18 -32.17 -3.71
CA GLY A 297 -0.58 -33.39 -3.16
C GLY A 297 0.63 -33.14 -2.24
N CYS A 298 0.77 -31.92 -1.70
CA CYS A 298 1.84 -31.59 -0.76
C CYS A 298 1.82 -32.54 0.43
N GLN A 299 3.00 -32.91 0.93
CA GLN A 299 3.11 -33.59 2.21
C GLN A 299 3.24 -32.54 3.31
N VAL A 300 2.39 -32.60 4.34
CA VAL A 300 2.41 -31.63 5.45
C VAL A 300 3.80 -31.55 6.09
N SER A 301 4.52 -32.67 6.16
CA SER A 301 5.89 -32.72 6.70
C SER A 301 6.92 -31.96 5.89
N ASP A 302 6.66 -31.67 4.61
CA ASP A 302 7.59 -30.98 3.71
C ASP A 302 7.32 -29.46 3.65
N ILE A 303 6.14 -29.03 4.08
CA ILE A 303 5.76 -27.62 4.10
C ILE A 303 6.57 -26.89 5.17
N VAL A 304 7.20 -25.78 4.77
CA VAL A 304 7.81 -24.78 5.65
C VAL A 304 6.91 -23.55 5.74
N VAL A 305 6.88 -22.93 6.92
CA VAL A 305 6.05 -21.76 7.22
C VAL A 305 6.90 -20.66 7.82
N ALA A 306 6.78 -19.45 7.28
CA ALA A 306 7.34 -18.24 7.87
C ALA A 306 6.22 -17.31 8.34
N VAL A 307 6.28 -16.88 9.59
CA VAL A 307 5.34 -15.93 10.20
C VAL A 307 5.96 -14.54 10.15
N GLY A 308 5.37 -13.63 9.40
CA GLY A 308 5.86 -12.27 9.25
C GLY A 308 5.61 -11.37 10.46
N PRO A 309 6.09 -10.12 10.43
CA PRO A 309 5.84 -9.12 11.46
C PRO A 309 4.35 -8.98 11.77
N SER A 310 3.99 -9.04 13.04
CA SER A 310 2.61 -8.94 13.53
C SER A 310 2.57 -8.23 14.88
N VAL A 311 1.39 -7.90 15.39
CA VAL A 311 1.30 -7.41 16.76
C VAL A 311 1.62 -8.55 17.73
N GLY A 312 2.50 -8.28 18.69
CA GLY A 312 2.86 -9.23 19.73
C GLY A 312 1.86 -9.24 20.89
N SER A 313 1.94 -10.29 21.72
CA SER A 313 1.17 -10.38 22.97
C SER A 313 1.44 -9.22 23.92
N CYS A 314 2.59 -8.54 23.79
CA CYS A 314 2.93 -7.33 24.55
C CYS A 314 2.05 -6.11 24.23
N CYS A 315 1.31 -6.11 23.11
CA CYS A 315 0.49 -4.97 22.68
C CYS A 315 -0.93 -5.34 22.27
N PHE A 316 -1.17 -6.59 21.91
CA PHE A 316 -2.46 -7.01 21.38
C PHE A 316 -3.43 -7.39 22.49
N THR A 317 -4.48 -6.59 22.66
CA THR A 317 -5.59 -6.89 23.58
C THR A 317 -6.90 -7.00 22.84
N LEU A 318 -7.77 -7.88 23.32
CA LEU A 318 -9.14 -8.03 22.84
C LEU A 318 -10.15 -7.81 23.96
N GLU A 319 -11.42 -7.62 23.62
CA GLU A 319 -12.48 -7.79 24.60
C GLU A 319 -12.44 -9.20 25.18
N ARG A 320 -12.63 -9.32 26.49
CA ARG A 320 -12.47 -10.58 27.22
C ARG A 320 -13.20 -11.76 26.56
N THR A 321 -14.43 -11.59 26.11
CA THR A 321 -15.22 -12.66 25.46
C THR A 321 -14.49 -13.26 24.26
N ASN A 322 -13.98 -12.42 23.36
CA ASN A 322 -13.22 -12.85 22.18
C ASN A 322 -11.83 -13.39 22.56
N ALA A 323 -11.18 -12.80 23.57
CA ALA A 323 -9.87 -13.27 24.02
C ALA A 323 -9.94 -14.70 24.57
N LEU A 324 -10.97 -15.02 25.38
CA LEU A 324 -11.12 -16.33 26.00
C LEU A 324 -11.35 -17.47 24.98
N GLU A 325 -11.77 -17.17 23.75
CA GLU A 325 -11.86 -18.19 22.69
C GLU A 325 -10.49 -18.83 22.39
N PHE A 326 -9.39 -18.08 22.56
CA PHE A 326 -8.03 -18.58 22.33
C PHE A 326 -7.57 -19.60 23.38
N ILE A 327 -8.20 -19.67 24.56
CA ILE A 327 -7.88 -20.68 25.58
C ILE A 327 -8.19 -22.09 25.08
N SER A 328 -9.19 -22.23 24.19
CA SER A 328 -9.52 -23.51 23.56
C SER A 328 -8.40 -24.02 22.65
N ILE A 329 -7.57 -23.12 22.12
CA ILE A 329 -6.32 -23.47 21.45
C ILE A 329 -5.32 -23.83 22.55
N ASP A 330 -4.97 -22.88 23.42
CA ASP A 330 -4.07 -23.13 24.54
C ASP A 330 -4.19 -22.02 25.60
N PRO A 331 -4.17 -22.34 26.91
CA PRO A 331 -4.19 -21.34 27.97
C PRO A 331 -3.10 -20.28 27.84
N ASP A 332 -1.91 -20.63 27.35
CA ASP A 332 -0.79 -19.69 27.19
C ASP A 332 -1.02 -18.66 26.07
N CYS A 333 -2.04 -18.87 25.22
CA CYS A 333 -2.46 -17.86 24.25
C CYS A 333 -3.07 -16.62 24.93
N VAL A 334 -3.50 -16.72 26.18
CA VAL A 334 -4.12 -15.63 26.95
C VAL A 334 -3.46 -15.55 28.32
N PRO A 335 -2.33 -14.84 28.48
CA PRO A 335 -1.54 -14.84 29.72
C PRO A 335 -2.26 -14.21 30.92
N ASP A 336 -3.26 -13.34 30.69
CA ASP A 336 -3.99 -12.60 31.72
C ASP A 336 -5.52 -12.72 31.53
N PRO A 337 -6.10 -13.93 31.55
CA PRO A 337 -7.51 -14.17 31.21
C PRO A 337 -8.50 -13.55 32.20
N GLY A 338 -8.00 -13.11 33.36
CA GLY A 338 -8.73 -12.38 34.38
C GLY A 338 -8.98 -10.89 34.04
N SER A 339 -8.28 -10.33 33.06
CA SER A 339 -8.41 -8.93 32.62
C SER A 339 -9.74 -8.67 31.89
N ASP A 340 -10.23 -7.42 31.95
CA ASP A 340 -11.36 -6.98 31.11
C ASP A 340 -10.96 -6.87 29.62
N ARG A 341 -9.67 -6.64 29.38
CA ARG A 341 -9.06 -6.64 28.04
C ARG A 341 -7.79 -7.49 28.06
N PRO A 342 -7.91 -8.83 28.04
CA PRO A 342 -6.75 -9.71 28.07
C PRO A 342 -5.86 -9.50 26.85
N HIS A 343 -4.56 -9.72 27.07
CA HIS A 343 -3.58 -9.86 26.02
C HIS A 343 -3.77 -11.18 25.30
N VAL A 344 -3.50 -11.21 24.00
CA VAL A 344 -3.62 -12.43 23.19
C VAL A 344 -2.34 -12.65 22.38
N ASN A 345 -1.79 -13.85 22.50
CA ASN A 345 -0.65 -14.31 21.72
C ASN A 345 -1.11 -15.03 20.44
N ILE A 346 -1.47 -14.25 19.43
CA ILE A 346 -1.95 -14.76 18.13
C ILE A 346 -0.88 -15.56 17.37
N CYS A 347 0.40 -15.24 17.59
CA CYS A 347 1.52 -15.96 17.00
C CYS A 347 1.64 -17.37 17.57
N LEU A 348 1.59 -17.50 18.90
CA LEU A 348 1.53 -18.81 19.56
C LEU A 348 0.32 -19.62 19.11
N ALA A 349 -0.86 -18.99 19.01
CA ALA A 349 -2.06 -19.67 18.54
C ALA A 349 -1.87 -20.30 17.14
N ASN A 350 -1.32 -19.54 16.17
CA ASN A 350 -1.04 -20.09 14.84
C ASN A 350 0.04 -21.17 14.86
N ARG A 351 1.12 -20.98 15.64
CA ARG A 351 2.17 -22.00 15.81
C ARG A 351 1.56 -23.33 16.28
N LEU A 352 0.71 -23.31 17.30
CA LEU A 352 0.08 -24.50 17.86
C LEU A 352 -0.90 -25.15 16.89
N LEU A 353 -1.70 -24.35 16.16
CA LEU A 353 -2.59 -24.87 15.13
C LEU A 353 -1.80 -25.59 14.02
N LEU A 354 -0.72 -24.99 13.53
CA LEU A 354 0.16 -25.58 12.52
C LEU A 354 0.81 -26.88 13.00
N GLN A 355 1.34 -26.89 14.23
CA GLN A 355 1.97 -28.08 14.81
C GLN A 355 0.97 -29.22 15.00
N ARG A 356 -0.22 -28.93 15.54
CA ARG A 356 -1.29 -29.92 15.69
C ARG A 356 -1.80 -30.43 14.34
N GLY A 357 -1.74 -29.60 13.31
CA GLY A 357 -2.02 -29.96 11.93
C GLY A 357 -0.94 -30.79 11.24
N GLY A 358 0.20 -31.02 11.89
CA GLY A 358 1.28 -31.89 11.41
C GLY A 358 2.49 -31.17 10.83
N ILE A 359 2.50 -29.83 10.79
CA ILE A 359 3.71 -29.07 10.40
C ILE A 359 4.78 -29.28 11.46
N ARG A 360 5.98 -29.65 11.04
CA ARG A 360 7.09 -29.89 11.98
C ARG A 360 7.47 -28.61 12.73
N PRO A 361 7.74 -28.66 14.05
CA PRO A 361 8.18 -27.48 14.80
C PRO A 361 9.38 -26.74 14.20
N GLU A 362 10.34 -27.48 13.65
CA GLU A 362 11.54 -26.98 12.95
C GLU A 362 11.26 -26.36 11.58
N HIS A 363 10.05 -26.56 11.05
CA HIS A 363 9.58 -25.97 9.79
C HIS A 363 8.80 -24.67 9.99
N ILE A 364 8.62 -24.20 11.23
CA ILE A 364 7.91 -22.95 11.53
C ILE A 364 8.91 -21.91 12.03
N HIS A 365 9.13 -20.87 11.22
CA HIS A 365 9.93 -19.72 11.59
C HIS A 365 9.02 -18.58 12.07
N ASP A 366 9.02 -18.37 13.39
CA ASP A 366 8.29 -17.31 14.07
C ASP A 366 9.14 -16.68 15.19
N ASN A 367 8.53 -15.90 16.10
CA ASN A 367 9.23 -15.26 17.21
C ASN A 367 9.72 -16.22 18.31
N ALA A 368 9.32 -17.50 18.31
CA ALA A 368 9.83 -18.50 19.25
C ALA A 368 11.20 -19.06 18.82
N VAL A 369 11.60 -18.83 17.57
CA VAL A 369 12.86 -19.30 17.01
C VAL A 369 13.91 -18.20 17.14
N THR A 370 14.86 -18.38 18.06
CA THR A 370 15.85 -17.35 18.45
C THR A 370 17.28 -17.64 18.00
N ASP A 371 17.52 -18.79 17.38
CA ASP A 371 18.83 -19.22 16.85
C ASP A 371 19.15 -18.62 15.47
N ARG A 372 18.28 -17.76 14.95
CA ARG A 372 18.34 -17.15 13.61
C ARG A 372 17.71 -15.74 13.63
N PRO A 373 17.88 -14.94 12.55
CA PRO A 373 17.32 -13.60 12.49
C PRO A 373 15.79 -13.60 12.65
N CYS A 374 15.28 -12.77 13.56
CA CYS A 374 13.86 -12.66 13.85
C CYS A 374 13.08 -12.11 12.64
N VAL A 375 12.01 -12.82 12.25
CA VAL A 375 11.09 -12.43 11.15
C VAL A 375 9.70 -12.01 11.65
N THR A 376 9.43 -12.13 12.94
CA THR A 376 8.13 -11.81 13.57
C THR A 376 8.25 -10.73 14.67
N PRO A 377 8.91 -9.59 14.44
CA PRO A 377 8.94 -8.50 15.42
C PRO A 377 7.53 -7.93 15.65
N CYS A 378 7.30 -7.41 16.86
CA CYS A 378 6.04 -6.71 17.17
C CYS A 378 5.91 -5.41 16.36
N THR A 379 4.93 -5.35 15.47
CA THR A 379 4.67 -4.19 14.59
C THR A 379 4.32 -2.92 15.37
N SER A 380 3.61 -3.06 16.49
CA SER A 380 3.25 -1.94 17.37
C SER A 380 4.49 -1.36 18.08
N CYS A 381 5.36 -2.22 18.63
CA CYS A 381 6.58 -1.82 19.34
C CYS A 381 7.66 -1.23 18.44
N GLN A 382 7.62 -1.47 17.14
CA GLN A 382 8.66 -1.08 16.19
C GLN A 382 8.15 -0.03 15.17
N PRO A 383 7.83 1.21 15.62
CA PRO A 383 7.22 2.24 14.77
C PRO A 383 8.10 2.72 13.62
N ASP A 384 9.42 2.57 13.74
CA ASP A 384 10.33 2.94 12.66
C ASP A 384 10.33 1.93 11.51
N LEU A 385 10.00 0.67 11.80
CA LEU A 385 10.03 -0.41 10.83
C LEU A 385 8.65 -0.80 10.29
N PHE A 386 7.57 -0.67 11.07
CA PHE A 386 6.26 -1.21 10.65
C PHE A 386 5.10 -0.26 10.86
N PHE A 387 4.09 -0.40 10.00
CA PHE A 387 2.76 0.14 10.27
C PHE A 387 2.03 -0.74 11.28
N SER A 388 1.17 -0.12 12.09
CA SER A 388 0.39 -0.82 13.11
C SER A 388 -0.96 -0.13 13.29
N HIS A 389 -2.05 -0.86 13.13
CA HIS A 389 -3.41 -0.40 13.40
C HIS A 389 -3.65 -0.16 14.91
N VAL A 390 -3.13 -1.02 15.77
CA VAL A 390 -3.19 -0.95 17.24
C VAL A 390 -2.55 0.35 17.72
N ARG A 391 -1.40 0.73 17.14
CA ARG A 391 -0.72 1.98 17.47
C ARG A 391 -1.31 3.21 16.77
N ASP A 392 -1.54 3.12 15.46
CA ASP A 392 -1.81 4.29 14.61
C ASP A 392 -3.32 4.53 14.35
N GLY A 393 -4.18 3.63 14.81
CA GLY A 393 -5.64 3.71 14.67
C GLY A 393 -6.12 3.44 13.24
N LEU A 394 -7.25 4.05 12.85
CA LEU A 394 -7.97 3.73 11.61
C LEU A 394 -7.24 4.16 10.32
N ASN A 395 -6.29 5.08 10.41
CA ASN A 395 -5.58 5.61 9.26
C ASN A 395 -4.13 5.14 9.31
N PHE A 396 -3.85 3.91 8.87
CA PHE A 396 -2.55 3.25 8.94
C PHE A 396 -2.08 2.82 7.54
N GLY A 397 -0.77 2.81 7.31
CA GLY A 397 -0.17 2.21 6.13
C GLY A 397 -0.20 0.68 6.21
N THR A 398 0.19 -0.01 5.16
CA THR A 398 0.11 -1.48 5.13
C THR A 398 1.35 -2.06 4.49
N GLN A 399 2.05 -2.91 5.23
CA GLN A 399 3.11 -3.77 4.73
C GLN A 399 2.53 -5.06 4.14
N VAL A 400 3.36 -5.83 3.43
CA VAL A 400 2.96 -7.13 2.86
C VAL A 400 4.01 -8.20 3.14
N GLY A 401 3.55 -9.42 3.37
CA GLY A 401 4.34 -10.63 3.16
C GLY A 401 4.13 -11.10 1.73
N PHE A 402 5.18 -11.49 1.02
CA PHE A 402 5.12 -11.90 -0.38
C PHE A 402 5.98 -13.13 -0.66
N LEU A 403 5.58 -13.94 -1.65
CA LEU A 403 6.22 -15.20 -2.02
C LEU A 403 5.96 -15.52 -3.50
N TRP A 404 6.99 -15.99 -4.21
CA TRP A 404 6.89 -16.49 -5.60
C TRP A 404 7.83 -17.65 -5.85
N ILE A 405 7.56 -18.40 -6.92
CA ILE A 405 8.44 -19.44 -7.45
C ILE A 405 9.38 -18.79 -8.46
N LYS A 406 10.70 -18.89 -8.23
CA LYS A 406 11.69 -18.32 -9.15
C LYS A 406 11.75 -19.12 -10.45
N ASP A 407 11.85 -18.43 -11.57
CA ASP A 407 12.10 -19.07 -12.86
C ASP A 407 13.56 -19.53 -12.98
N ARG A 408 13.83 -20.46 -13.90
CA ARG A 408 15.19 -21.00 -14.14
C ARG A 408 16.23 -19.92 -14.44
N ALA A 409 15.83 -18.80 -15.05
CA ALA A 409 16.71 -17.67 -15.33
C ALA A 409 17.11 -16.91 -14.06
N GLU A 410 16.19 -16.75 -13.10
CA GLU A 410 16.46 -16.07 -11.81
C GLU A 410 17.37 -16.90 -10.90
N LEU A 411 17.35 -18.24 -11.04
CA LEU A 411 18.25 -19.13 -10.30
C LEU A 411 19.70 -19.09 -10.80
N ALA A 412 19.95 -18.53 -11.98
CA ALA A 412 21.28 -18.44 -12.58
C ALA A 412 22.02 -17.13 -12.26
N GLU A 413 21.30 -16.10 -11.79
CA GLU A 413 21.85 -14.80 -11.39
C GLU A 413 22.18 -14.84 -9.88
N PRO A 414 23.45 -14.69 -9.45
CA PRO A 414 23.77 -14.57 -8.04
C PRO A 414 23.16 -13.27 -7.50
N GLY A 415 22.31 -13.38 -6.46
CA GLY A 415 21.59 -12.25 -5.87
C GLY A 415 22.50 -11.11 -5.39
N PRO A 416 21.93 -9.91 -5.16
CA PRO A 416 22.70 -8.75 -4.71
C PRO A 416 23.42 -9.09 -3.40
N ARG A 417 24.75 -8.98 -3.41
CA ARG A 417 25.57 -9.20 -2.20
C ARG A 417 25.17 -8.17 -1.15
N PRO A 418 25.06 -8.55 0.14
CA PRO A 418 24.83 -7.59 1.21
C PRO A 418 25.93 -6.52 1.19
N ALA A 419 25.53 -5.26 1.29
CA ALA A 419 26.47 -4.15 1.38
C ALA A 419 27.20 -4.22 2.73
N GLY A 420 28.48 -4.60 2.70
CA GLY A 420 29.36 -4.44 3.86
C GLY A 420 30.21 -5.64 4.25
N GLU A 421 30.96 -6.23 3.31
CA GLU A 421 32.17 -6.98 3.67
C GLU A 421 33.33 -6.52 2.77
N THR A 422 34.05 -5.51 3.23
CA THR A 422 35.41 -5.27 2.75
C THR A 422 36.29 -6.42 3.23
N SER A 423 36.60 -7.37 2.35
CA SER A 423 37.67 -8.34 2.62
C SER A 423 38.99 -7.61 2.84
N PRO A 424 39.79 -7.99 3.86
CA PRO A 424 41.11 -7.42 4.05
C PRO A 424 42.01 -7.93 2.92
N ALA A 425 42.70 -7.01 2.25
CA ALA A 425 43.79 -7.37 1.36
C ALA A 425 44.86 -8.11 2.18
N GLY A 426 45.06 -9.38 1.85
CA GLY A 426 46.20 -10.19 2.33
C GLY A 426 47.51 -9.76 1.66
N PRO A 427 48.64 -10.17 2.24
CA PRO A 427 49.92 -9.48 2.21
C PRO A 427 50.62 -9.39 0.85
#